data_AF-A0A2P8FER6-F1
#
_entry.id   AF-A0A2P8FER6-F1
#
_cell.length_a   1.000
_cell.length_b   1.000
_cell.length_c   1.000
_cell.angle_alpha   90.00
_cell.angle_beta   90.00
_cell.angle_gamma   90.00
#
_symmetry.space_group_name_H-M   'P 1'
#
loop_
_entity.id
_entity.type
_entity.pdbx_description
1 polymer ?
#
loop_
_entity_poly.entity_id
_entity_poly.type
_entity_poly.pdbx_seq_one_letter_code
_entity_poly.pdbx_strand_id
1 'polypeptide(L)' 'MKLALKSLLVVAFLGASLSACGNSTTENTVAATTVGDELAALEKAYADGLLSEKEYKDQREKILDRK' A
#
# COMPACT_ATOMS: atom_id res chain seq x y z
N MET A 1 -6.33 -48.09 30.80
CA MET A 1 -6.04 -46.64 30.74
C MET A 1 -4.89 -46.34 29.77
N LYS A 2 -5.07 -46.51 28.45
CA LYS A 2 -4.03 -46.20 27.44
C LYS A 2 -4.57 -45.54 26.16
N LEU A 3 -5.89 -45.34 26.05
CA LEU A 3 -6.51 -44.72 24.88
C LEU A 3 -6.86 -43.23 25.05
N ALA A 4 -7.03 -42.73 26.28
CA ALA A 4 -7.31 -41.31 26.52
C ALA A 4 -6.10 -40.40 26.26
N LEU A 5 -4.87 -40.94 26.31
CA LEU A 5 -3.65 -40.16 26.13
C LEU A 5 -3.38 -39.80 24.65
N LYS A 6 -3.88 -40.60 23.71
CA LYS A 6 -3.62 -40.41 22.27
C LYS A 6 -4.55 -39.38 21.62
N SER A 7 -5.71 -39.12 22.22
CA SER A 7 -6.72 -38.19 21.68
C SER A 7 -6.43 -36.72 21.99
N LEU A 8 -5.58 -36.43 22.98
CA LEU A 8 -5.27 -35.06 23.41
C LEU A 8 -4.22 -34.37 22.51
N LEU A 9 -3.44 -35.13 21.74
CA LEU A 9 -2.30 -34.62 20.97
C LEU A 9 -2.71 -34.04 19.60
N VAL A 10 -3.89 -34.41 19.08
CA VAL A 10 -4.37 -33.96 17.76
C VAL A 10 -4.98 -32.56 17.80
N VAL A 11 -5.57 -32.16 18.93
CA VAL A 11 -6.19 -30.83 19.13
C VAL A 11 -5.15 -29.73 19.44
N ALA A 12 -3.88 -30.08 19.64
CA ALA A 12 -2.82 -29.08 19.85
C ALA A 12 -2.24 -28.51 18.54
N PHE A 13 -2.40 -29.20 17.40
CA PHE A 13 -1.77 -28.80 16.13
C PHE A 13 -2.62 -27.84 15.28
N LEU A 14 -3.92 -27.75 15.53
CA LEU A 14 -4.85 -26.89 14.77
C LEU A 14 -4.94 -25.44 15.28
N GLY A 15 -4.41 -25.15 16.48
CA GLY A 15 -4.47 -23.83 17.09
C GLY A 15 -3.29 -22.90 16.77
N ALA A 16 -2.20 -23.42 16.22
CA ALA A 16 -0.94 -22.66 16.04
C ALA A 16 -0.87 -21.87 14.72
N SER A 17 -1.83 -22.02 13.80
CA SER A 17 -1.79 -21.35 12.49
C SER A 17 -2.43 -19.95 12.47
N LEU A 18 -2.99 -19.46 13.59
CA LEU A 18 -3.71 -18.18 13.62
C LEU A 18 -2.90 -17.01 14.22
N SER A 19 -1.68 -17.25 14.73
CA SER A 19 -0.87 -16.23 15.39
C SER A 19 0.07 -15.45 14.45
N ALA A 20 0.05 -15.74 13.15
CA ALA A 20 0.95 -15.11 12.17
C ALA A 20 0.30 -13.98 11.35
N CYS A 21 -0.97 -13.65 11.59
CA CYS A 21 -1.63 -12.51 10.94
C CYS A 21 -1.75 -11.36 11.94
N GLY A 22 -0.91 -10.34 11.81
CA GLY A 22 -1.14 -9.07 12.51
C GLY A 22 0.05 -8.49 13.25
N ASN A 23 1.23 -8.42 12.63
CA ASN A 23 2.19 -7.37 12.96
C ASN A 23 3.10 -7.06 11.76
N SER A 24 2.49 -6.72 10.62
CA SER A 24 3.22 -6.04 9.55
C SER A 24 3.26 -4.56 9.92
N THR A 25 4.41 -4.08 10.39
CA THR A 25 4.71 -2.65 10.37
C THR A 25 4.74 -2.24 8.90
N THR A 26 3.65 -1.66 8.41
CA THR A 26 3.63 -1.02 7.10
C THR A 26 4.48 0.24 7.21
N GLU A 27 5.76 0.14 6.88
CA GLU A 27 6.58 1.32 6.68
C GLU A 27 6.09 2.01 5.41
N ASN A 28 5.22 3.01 5.59
CA ASN A 28 4.78 3.86 4.51
C ASN A 28 5.93 4.81 4.19
N THR A 29 6.87 4.35 3.36
CA THR A 29 7.96 5.18 2.84
C THR A 29 7.35 6.17 1.85
N VAL A 30 6.73 7.24 2.37
CA VAL A 30 6.31 8.36 1.56
C VAL A 30 7.59 9.07 1.13
N ALA A 31 8.07 8.76 -0.07
CA ALA A 31 9.08 9.58 -0.71
C ALA A 31 8.48 11.00 -0.80
N ALA A 32 9.02 11.92 -0.01
CA ALA A 32 8.58 13.30 -0.01
C ALA A 32 8.98 13.93 -1.36
N THR A 33 8.09 13.83 -2.34
CA THR A 33 8.21 14.54 -3.60
C THR A 33 7.86 16.00 -3.37
N THR A 34 8.64 16.91 -3.97
CA THR A 34 8.28 18.33 -3.89
C THR A 34 7.14 18.62 -4.87
N VAL A 35 6.38 19.68 -4.61
CA VAL A 35 5.37 20.20 -5.55
C VAL A 35 6.01 20.47 -6.92
N GLY A 36 7.28 20.89 -6.96
CA GLY A 36 8.01 21.13 -8.21
C GLY A 36 8.24 19.86 -9.02
N ASP A 37 8.63 18.77 -8.36
CA ASP A 37 8.87 17.48 -9.01
C ASP A 37 7.58 16.89 -9.59
N GLU A 38 6.47 17.01 -8.85
CA GLU A 38 5.14 16.57 -9.32
C GLU A 38 4.68 17.35 -10.55
N LEU A 39 4.89 18.68 -10.56
CA LEU A 39 4.54 19.52 -11.71
C LEU A 39 5.39 19.21 -12.94
N ALA A 40 6.69 18.96 -12.76
CA ALA A 40 7.59 18.60 -13.85
C ALA A 40 7.21 17.24 -14.46
N ALA A 41 6.86 16.25 -13.63
CA ALA A 41 6.37 14.96 -14.09
C ALA A 41 5.04 15.09 -14.84
N LEU A 42 4.13 15.93 -14.34
CA LEU A 42 2.84 16.20 -14.98
C LEU A 42 3.00 16.86 -16.36
N GLU A 43 3.90 17.85 -16.48
CA GLU A 43 4.21 18.50 -17.75
C GLU A 43 4.80 17.53 -18.77
N LYS A 44 5.72 16.67 -18.34
CA LYS A 44 6.27 15.61 -19.19
C LYS A 44 5.18 14.66 -19.69
N ALA A 45 4.27 14.22 -18.82
CA ALA A 45 3.19 13.33 -19.20
C ALA A 45 2.24 13.97 -20.24
N TYR A 46 1.96 15.26 -20.11
CA TYR A 46 1.19 16.00 -21.11
C TYR A 46 1.93 16.12 -22.45
N ALA A 47 3.23 16.46 -22.41
CA ALA A 47 4.07 16.56 -23.60
C ALA A 47 4.21 15.20 -24.34
N ASP A 48 4.24 14.11 -23.59
CA ASP A 48 4.27 12.74 -24.12
C ASP A 48 2.88 12.28 -24.65
N GLY A 49 1.84 13.13 -24.54
CA GLY A 49 0.48 12.85 -25.02
C GLY A 49 -0.29 11.85 -24.15
N LEU A 50 0.17 11.58 -22.93
CA LEU A 50 -0.45 10.64 -22.00
C LEU A 50 -1.68 11.24 -21.31
N LEU A 51 -1.89 12.55 -21.43
CA LEU A 51 -2.95 13.31 -20.78
C LEU A 51 -3.58 14.28 -21.78
N SER A 52 -4.89 14.46 -21.70
CA SER A 52 -5.55 15.57 -22.38
C SER A 52 -5.24 16.91 -21.69
N GLU A 53 -5.44 18.02 -22.39
CA GLU A 53 -5.24 19.37 -21.83
C GLU A 53 -6.10 19.61 -20.59
N LYS A 54 -7.32 19.06 -20.57
CA LYS A 54 -8.22 19.14 -19.42
C LYS A 54 -7.63 18.40 -18.22
N GLU A 55 -7.19 17.16 -18.41
CA GLU A 55 -6.62 16.35 -17.32
C GLU A 55 -5.32 16.96 -16.78
N TYR A 56 -4.51 17.55 -17.66
CA TYR A 56 -3.33 18.30 -17.26
C TYR A 56 -3.69 19.48 -16.35
N LYS A 57 -4.66 20.32 -16.76
CA LYS A 57 -5.08 21.48 -15.97
C LYS A 57 -5.68 21.07 -14.62
N ASP A 58 -6.58 20.09 -14.62
CA ASP A 58 -7.23 19.59 -13.40
C ASP A 58 -6.19 19.03 -12.40
N GLN A 59 -5.18 18.31 -12.88
CA GLN A 59 -4.11 17.80 -12.02
C GLN A 59 -3.16 18.90 -11.54
N ARG A 60 -2.83 19.86 -12.40
CA ARG A 60 -1.97 20.99 -12.04
C ARG A 60 -2.59 21.83 -10.93
N GLU A 61 -3.89 22.10 -11.02
CA GLU A 61 -4.64 22.82 -9.98
C GLU A 61 -4.60 22.04 -8.65
N LYS A 62 -4.92 20.75 -8.66
CA LYS A 62 -4.85 19.89 -7.46
C LYS A 62 -3.47 19.85 -6.81
N ILE A 63 -2.40 19.85 -7.60
CA ILE A 63 -1.03 19.86 -7.07
C ILE A 63 -0.73 21.21 -6.41
N LEU A 64 -1.16 22.31 -7.01
CA LEU A 64 -0.95 23.67 -6.50
C LEU A 64 -1.80 23.99 -5.28
N ASP A 65 -3.01 23.46 -5.17
CA ASP A 65 -3.89 23.66 -4.01
C ASP A 65 -3.37 23.03 -2.72
N ARG A 66 -2.41 22.09 -2.83
CA ARG A 66 -1.73 21.46 -1.68
C ARG A 66 -0.57 22.28 -1.14
N LYS A 67 -0.19 23.38 -1.80
CA LYS A 67 0.95 24.24 -1.44
C LYS A 67 0.51 25.39 -0.53
#